data_AF-A0A315WAX8-F1
#
_entry.id   AF-A0A315WAX8-F1
#
_cell.length_a   1.000
_cell.length_b   1.000
_cell.length_c   1.000
_cell.angle_alpha   90.00
_cell.angle_beta   90.00
_cell.angle_gamma   90.00
#
_symmetry.space_group_name_H-M   'P 1'
#
loop_
_entity.id
_entity.type
_entity.pdbx_description
1 polymer ?
#
loop_
_entity_poly.entity_id
_entity_poly.type
_entity_poly.pdbx_seq_one_letter_code
_entity_poly.pdbx_strand_id
1 'polypeptide(L)'
;MSASYPSWDLASTCLLVDAGIAKETVTTCMDNVVHHLESVISVETSLYGRKDNVTCNEGKSPDEVSNTNCSLDGVANVFKKRCNGKKVCELNTDVLGRSDPCRGTAKYLQTTYTCLPAIHRMICEHSLSYLSCDQGQVIVVHGADYGRRDQTTCQYGCSADQTQNTACSSPTSKVAESCQGKNSCVIKASNSVFGDPCLGTYKYLEVAYHCEFAVTEKATTCDDSDNIQHLSCENGVISVQSALYGRADRQICSEDKSPQQLANTQCSQEGAVDIIKKRCDGKRVCEFNTDDVRRSDPCVGIAKYLDTNYTCPPAHRRVTCEHSYAHLYCDYGQVIFVYGADYGRRDHTTCSYRRPASQTENVYCSNPTNIVAQICNRKNSCTIRAHNSVFGDPCVGTFKYLEVAYTCE
;
A
#
# COMPACT_ATOMS: atom_id res chain seq x y z
N MET A 1 4.46 53.87 5.90
CA MET A 1 3.48 53.18 5.03
C MET A 1 4.24 52.11 4.26
N SER A 2 3.60 50.96 4.03
CA SER A 2 4.13 49.66 3.59
C SER A 2 4.98 48.90 4.62
N ALA A 3 4.31 48.11 5.46
CA ALA A 3 4.89 46.91 6.06
C ALA A 3 4.25 45.70 5.37
N SER A 4 5.08 44.98 4.64
CA SER A 4 4.84 43.71 3.97
C SER A 4 4.56 42.60 4.98
N TYR A 5 3.46 41.87 4.80
CA TYR A 5 3.18 40.62 5.52
C TYR A 5 4.01 39.48 4.93
N PRO A 6 4.67 38.63 5.75
CA PRO A 6 5.25 37.39 5.25
C PRO A 6 4.15 36.33 5.09
N SER A 7 4.02 35.78 3.88
CA SER A 7 3.18 34.61 3.57
C SER A 7 3.79 33.36 4.20
N TRP A 8 3.07 32.72 5.11
CA TRP A 8 3.38 31.37 5.60
C TRP A 8 2.41 30.37 4.97
N ASP A 9 2.43 30.28 3.64
CA ASP A 9 1.89 29.13 2.92
C ASP A 9 3.04 28.14 2.74
N LEU A 10 3.29 27.31 3.75
CA LEU A 10 4.00 26.05 3.52
C LEU A 10 3.00 25.09 2.87
N ALA A 11 2.89 25.18 1.54
CA ALA A 11 2.27 24.13 0.74
C ALA A 11 3.07 22.84 1.00
N SER A 12 2.48 21.94 1.78
CA SER A 12 3.04 20.62 2.07
C SER A 12 2.79 19.73 0.86
N THR A 13 3.77 19.66 -0.04
CA THR A 13 3.76 18.69 -1.14
C THR A 13 4.15 17.31 -0.61
N CYS A 14 3.31 16.27 -0.80
CA CYS A 14 3.70 14.87 -0.51
C CYS A 14 4.99 14.56 -1.29
N LEU A 15 6.13 14.62 -0.60
CA LEU A 15 7.38 14.07 -1.11
C LEU A 15 7.25 12.55 -1.01
N LEU A 16 7.23 11.88 -2.16
CA LEU A 16 7.29 10.42 -2.25
C LEU A 16 8.63 9.94 -1.68
N VAL A 17 8.70 9.75 -0.37
CA VAL A 17 9.83 9.12 0.32
C VAL A 17 9.68 7.60 0.27
N ASP A 18 10.81 6.93 0.12
CA ASP A 18 11.02 5.52 -0.19
C ASP A 18 10.07 4.50 0.47
N ALA A 19 9.70 3.48 -0.33
CA ALA A 19 9.28 2.12 0.07
C ALA A 19 8.21 1.97 1.17
N GLY A 20 7.50 3.05 1.51
CA GLY A 20 6.39 3.07 2.44
C GLY A 20 5.29 3.96 1.89
N ILE A 21 4.07 3.71 2.34
CA ILE A 21 2.97 4.63 2.08
C ILE A 21 3.33 5.95 2.79
N ALA A 22 3.46 7.06 2.04
CA ALA A 22 3.88 8.34 2.59
C ALA A 22 2.83 8.80 3.61
N LYS A 23 3.24 8.94 4.87
CA LYS A 23 2.40 9.50 5.93
C LYS A 23 2.73 10.96 6.12
N GLU A 24 1.71 11.79 6.16
CA GLU A 24 1.84 13.20 6.44
C GLU A 24 1.10 13.56 7.73
N THR A 25 1.60 14.57 8.42
CA THR A 25 0.92 15.16 9.56
C THR A 25 0.79 16.66 9.34
N VAL A 26 -0.45 17.14 9.28
CA VAL A 26 -0.77 18.55 9.11
C VAL A 26 -1.28 19.08 10.45
N THR A 27 -0.76 20.23 10.87
CA THR A 27 -1.15 20.91 12.11
C THR A 27 -1.65 22.32 11.80
N THR A 28 -2.83 22.68 12.30
CA THR A 28 -3.44 24.01 12.16
C THR A 28 -3.64 24.61 13.55
N CYS A 29 -2.99 25.74 13.80
CA CYS A 29 -2.90 26.38 15.12
C CYS A 29 -3.96 27.45 15.41
N MET A 30 -4.71 27.88 14.40
CA MET A 30 -5.66 28.98 14.52
C MET A 30 -7.06 28.53 14.15
N ASP A 31 -8.04 28.97 14.93
CA ASP A 31 -9.46 28.82 14.58
C ASP A 31 -9.74 29.61 13.29
N ASN A 32 -10.53 29.02 12.38
CA ASN A 32 -10.88 29.59 11.06
C ASN A 32 -9.78 29.59 9.99
N VAL A 33 -8.64 28.92 10.24
CA VAL A 33 -7.70 28.60 9.15
C VAL A 33 -8.11 27.28 8.50
N VAL A 34 -8.03 27.23 7.18
CA VAL A 34 -8.33 26.03 6.40
C VAL A 34 -7.26 24.96 6.71
N HIS A 35 -7.73 23.81 7.18
CA HIS A 35 -6.94 22.60 7.30
C HIS A 35 -6.95 21.87 5.95
N HIS A 36 -5.83 21.95 5.24
CA HIS A 36 -5.67 21.45 3.88
C HIS A 36 -4.89 20.13 3.89
N LEU A 37 -5.44 19.11 3.24
CA LEU A 37 -4.83 17.80 3.01
C LEU A 37 -4.83 17.53 1.50
N GLU A 38 -3.78 16.89 0.99
CA GLU A 38 -3.65 16.60 -0.44
C GLU A 38 -3.09 15.21 -0.72
N SER A 39 -3.21 14.75 -1.98
CA SER A 39 -2.91 13.39 -2.44
C SER A 39 -3.81 12.32 -1.82
N VAL A 40 -4.47 11.50 -2.64
CA VAL A 40 -5.60 10.62 -2.24
C VAL A 40 -5.52 10.17 -0.77
N ILE A 41 -6.39 10.78 0.04
CA ILE A 41 -6.22 10.83 1.48
C ILE A 41 -6.78 9.56 2.11
N SER A 42 -6.05 8.98 3.07
CA SER A 42 -6.60 8.02 4.04
C SER A 42 -6.23 8.47 5.45
N VAL A 43 -7.18 9.10 6.14
CA VAL A 43 -7.01 9.61 7.50
C VAL A 43 -6.77 8.45 8.47
N GLU A 44 -5.69 8.53 9.24
CA GLU A 44 -5.37 7.57 10.30
C GLU A 44 -5.89 8.08 11.63
N THR A 45 -5.42 9.27 12.02
CA THR A 45 -5.76 9.95 13.27
C THR A 45 -6.07 11.41 13.00
N SER A 46 -6.98 11.97 13.79
CA SER A 46 -7.21 13.41 13.85
C SER A 46 -7.53 13.81 15.28
N LEU A 47 -6.96 14.92 15.71
CA LEU A 47 -7.09 15.52 17.03
C LEU A 47 -7.57 16.96 16.87
N TYR A 48 -8.60 17.33 17.61
CA TYR A 48 -8.87 18.74 17.92
C TYR A 48 -8.76 18.90 19.44
N GLY A 49 -7.77 19.65 19.92
CA GLY A 49 -7.43 19.70 21.32
C GLY A 49 -6.00 20.14 21.57
N ARG A 50 -5.36 19.60 22.61
CA ARG A 50 -3.95 19.81 22.94
C ARG A 50 -3.39 18.58 23.64
N LYS A 51 -2.27 18.04 23.15
CA LYS A 51 -1.54 16.89 23.72
C LYS A 51 -0.16 17.23 24.27
N ASP A 52 0.32 18.45 24.04
CA ASP A 52 1.63 18.92 24.48
C ASP A 52 1.65 20.46 24.64
N ASN A 53 2.70 21.00 25.28
CA ASN A 53 2.84 22.43 25.58
C ASN A 53 3.72 23.20 24.57
N VAL A 54 4.20 22.53 23.51
CA VAL A 54 5.11 23.10 22.51
C VAL A 54 4.36 23.45 21.22
N THR A 55 3.54 22.53 20.73
CA THR A 55 2.76 22.68 19.50
C THR A 55 1.80 23.86 19.62
N CYS A 56 1.87 24.79 18.65
CA CYS A 56 1.01 25.96 18.60
C CYS A 56 1.01 26.78 19.91
N ASN A 57 2.18 27.07 20.47
CA ASN A 57 2.34 27.85 21.71
C ASN A 57 2.66 29.35 21.48
N GLU A 58 2.96 29.75 20.25
CA GLU A 58 3.31 31.13 19.91
C GLU A 58 2.18 32.10 20.27
N GLY A 59 2.51 33.12 21.07
CA GLY A 59 1.55 34.13 21.52
C GLY A 59 0.52 33.64 22.54
N LYS A 60 0.68 32.44 23.12
CA LYS A 60 -0.19 31.88 24.17
C LYS A 60 0.41 32.02 25.57
N SER A 61 -0.44 32.23 26.56
CA SER A 61 -0.03 32.26 27.97
C SER A 61 0.32 30.84 28.48
N PRO A 62 1.14 30.72 29.54
CA PRO A 62 1.46 29.42 30.15
C PRO A 62 0.20 28.64 30.58
N ASP A 63 -0.81 29.34 31.10
CA ASP A 63 -2.06 28.72 31.55
C ASP A 63 -2.82 28.09 30.37
N GLU A 64 -2.86 28.78 29.22
CA GLU A 64 -3.55 28.29 28.01
C GLU A 64 -2.92 27.03 27.38
N VAL A 65 -1.63 26.78 27.63
CA VAL A 65 -0.89 25.62 27.06
C VAL A 65 -0.63 24.51 28.08
N SER A 66 -0.97 24.74 29.36
CA SER A 66 -0.70 23.80 30.46
C SER A 66 -1.51 22.50 30.38
N ASN A 67 -2.76 22.58 29.91
CA ASN A 67 -3.66 21.44 29.83
C ASN A 67 -3.39 20.62 28.56
N THR A 68 -2.60 19.55 28.72
CA THR A 68 -2.26 18.59 27.65
C THR A 68 -3.17 17.36 27.60
N ASN A 69 -4.19 17.31 28.46
CA ASN A 69 -5.21 16.27 28.41
C ASN A 69 -6.52 16.81 27.83
N CYS A 70 -6.40 17.53 26.71
CA CYS A 70 -7.54 18.07 25.98
C CYS A 70 -7.70 17.40 24.62
N SER A 71 -8.84 16.77 24.39
CA SER A 71 -9.20 16.23 23.08
C SER A 71 -10.71 16.16 22.92
N LEU A 72 -11.19 16.55 21.75
CA LEU A 72 -12.56 16.27 21.33
C LEU A 72 -12.64 14.84 20.77
N ASP A 73 -13.58 14.05 21.27
CA ASP A 73 -13.79 12.68 20.80
C ASP A 73 -14.46 12.66 19.42
N GLY A 74 -14.11 11.66 18.60
CA GLY A 74 -14.74 11.41 17.31
C GLY A 74 -14.26 12.28 16.13
N VAL A 75 -13.29 13.18 16.34
CA VAL A 75 -12.71 14.05 15.29
C VAL A 75 -12.20 13.22 14.09
N ALA A 76 -11.48 12.13 14.35
CA ALA A 76 -10.97 11.23 13.30
C ALA A 76 -12.10 10.65 12.42
N ASN A 77 -13.26 10.34 12.98
CA ASN A 77 -14.38 9.80 12.21
C ASN A 77 -15.01 10.85 11.30
N VAL A 78 -15.08 12.11 11.75
CA VAL A 78 -15.55 13.24 10.93
C VAL A 78 -14.60 13.44 9.75
N PHE A 79 -13.29 13.42 10.01
CA PHE A 79 -12.27 13.62 8.98
C PHE A 79 -12.22 12.45 7.99
N LYS A 80 -12.24 11.19 8.48
CA LYS A 80 -12.36 10.00 7.64
C LYS A 80 -13.56 10.10 6.69
N LYS A 81 -14.73 10.47 7.20
CA LYS A 81 -15.95 10.61 6.39
C LYS A 81 -15.85 11.73 5.34
N ARG A 82 -15.15 12.82 5.64
CA ARG A 82 -15.10 14.00 4.77
C ARG A 82 -13.94 13.99 3.79
N CYS A 83 -12.84 13.33 4.11
CA CYS A 83 -11.58 13.39 3.36
C CYS A 83 -11.15 12.09 2.70
N ASN A 84 -11.53 10.91 3.23
CA ASN A 84 -10.99 9.66 2.67
C ASN A 84 -11.35 9.49 1.19
N GLY A 85 -10.36 9.11 0.39
CA GLY A 85 -10.47 8.94 -1.06
C GLY A 85 -10.50 10.25 -1.85
N LYS A 86 -10.41 11.43 -1.21
CA LYS A 86 -10.31 12.70 -1.93
C LYS A 86 -8.87 13.03 -2.25
N LYS A 87 -8.63 13.64 -3.41
CA LYS A 87 -7.31 14.17 -3.79
C LYS A 87 -6.96 15.45 -3.02
N VAL A 88 -7.96 16.25 -2.67
CA VAL A 88 -7.82 17.47 -1.86
C VAL A 88 -8.96 17.48 -0.84
N CYS A 89 -8.65 17.76 0.42
CA CYS A 89 -9.64 17.96 1.46
C CYS A 89 -9.32 19.23 2.26
N GLU A 90 -10.27 20.16 2.26
CA GLU A 90 -10.19 21.42 2.99
C GLU A 90 -11.30 21.47 4.02
N LEU A 91 -10.92 21.65 5.30
CA LEU A 91 -11.85 21.66 6.43
C LEU A 91 -11.55 22.82 7.37
N ASN A 92 -12.57 23.34 8.06
CA ASN A 92 -12.41 24.22 9.22
C ASN A 92 -12.96 23.50 10.47
N THR A 93 -12.62 23.97 11.67
CA THR A 93 -13.13 23.49 12.96
C THR A 93 -14.66 23.55 13.06
N ASP A 94 -15.34 24.37 12.25
CA ASP A 94 -16.81 24.40 12.14
C ASP A 94 -17.45 23.03 11.86
N VAL A 95 -16.74 22.14 11.15
CA VAL A 95 -17.27 20.81 10.79
C VAL A 95 -17.40 19.87 11.98
N LEU A 96 -16.78 20.19 13.11
CA LEU A 96 -16.79 19.40 14.35
C LEU A 96 -17.99 19.69 15.25
N GLY A 97 -18.84 20.65 14.86
CA GLY A 97 -19.82 21.23 15.76
C GLY A 97 -19.13 22.11 16.80
N ARG A 98 -19.78 23.17 17.28
CA ARG A 98 -19.18 24.22 18.14
C ARG A 98 -18.88 23.74 19.58
N SER A 99 -18.39 22.53 19.75
CA SER A 99 -18.05 21.90 21.01
C SER A 99 -16.62 22.26 21.38
N ASP A 100 -16.45 23.05 22.45
CA ASP A 100 -15.14 23.27 23.05
C ASP A 100 -14.81 22.12 24.02
N PRO A 101 -13.82 21.25 23.71
CA PRO A 101 -13.45 20.15 24.59
C PRO A 101 -12.80 20.60 25.92
N CYS A 102 -12.24 21.80 25.98
CA CYS A 102 -11.49 22.29 27.14
C CYS A 102 -11.46 23.83 27.16
N ARG A 103 -12.38 24.43 27.91
CA ARG A 103 -12.46 25.90 28.04
C ARG A 103 -11.18 26.49 28.62
N GLY A 104 -10.73 27.61 28.05
CA GLY A 104 -9.53 28.32 28.48
C GLY A 104 -8.21 27.68 28.04
N THR A 105 -8.24 26.52 27.38
CA THR A 105 -7.04 25.90 26.78
C THR A 105 -6.98 26.24 25.29
N ALA A 106 -5.82 26.67 24.82
CA ALA A 106 -5.57 26.91 23.39
C ALA A 106 -5.52 25.56 22.66
N LYS A 107 -6.32 25.38 21.61
CA LYS A 107 -6.46 24.13 20.87
C LYS A 107 -5.76 24.22 19.52
N TYR A 108 -5.37 23.07 18.97
CA TYR A 108 -4.92 22.91 17.60
C TYR A 108 -5.63 21.72 16.96
N LEU A 109 -5.75 21.77 15.64
CA LEU A 109 -6.20 20.65 14.83
C LEU A 109 -4.97 19.97 14.24
N GLN A 110 -4.81 18.67 14.49
CA GLN A 110 -3.71 17.89 13.94
C GLN A 110 -4.26 16.60 13.32
N THR A 111 -3.91 16.33 12.07
CA THR A 111 -4.33 15.13 11.34
C THR A 111 -3.12 14.41 10.78
N THR A 112 -3.01 13.13 11.07
CA THR A 112 -2.07 12.22 10.41
C THR A 112 -2.84 11.37 9.41
N TYR A 113 -2.37 11.35 8.17
CA TYR A 113 -2.99 10.60 7.09
C TYR A 113 -1.92 9.97 6.19
N THR A 114 -2.38 8.99 5.44
CA THR A 114 -1.60 8.23 4.46
C THR A 114 -1.95 8.79 3.07
N CYS A 115 -0.94 9.25 2.30
CA CYS A 115 -1.07 9.58 0.87
C CYS A 115 -1.11 8.24 0.08
N LEU A 116 -2.29 7.83 -0.39
CA LEU A 116 -2.44 6.57 -1.12
C LEU A 116 -1.96 6.70 -2.58
N PRO A 117 -1.16 5.75 -3.10
CA PRO A 117 -0.84 5.68 -4.52
C PRO A 117 -2.05 5.16 -5.30
N ALA A 118 -3.04 6.04 -5.50
CA ALA A 118 -4.33 5.70 -6.08
C ALA A 118 -4.59 6.47 -7.38
N ILE A 119 -5.27 5.78 -8.30
CA ILE A 119 -5.78 6.32 -9.55
C ILE A 119 -7.00 7.19 -9.22
N HIS A 120 -6.93 8.47 -9.60
CA HIS A 120 -8.04 9.41 -9.49
C HIS A 120 -8.74 9.57 -10.84
N ARG A 121 -10.05 9.33 -10.89
CA ARG A 121 -10.87 9.48 -12.10
C ARG A 121 -11.97 10.52 -11.90
N MET A 122 -12.13 11.37 -12.90
CA MET A 122 -13.15 12.41 -13.00
C MET A 122 -14.11 12.09 -14.13
N ILE A 123 -15.41 12.13 -13.85
CA ILE A 123 -16.45 11.68 -14.78
C ILE A 123 -17.61 12.67 -14.74
N CYS A 124 -17.78 13.47 -15.79
CA CYS A 124 -18.83 14.48 -15.85
C CYS A 124 -20.23 13.84 -15.85
N GLU A 125 -21.24 14.53 -15.31
CA GLU A 125 -22.62 14.06 -15.30
C GLU A 125 -23.10 13.65 -16.71
N HIS A 126 -23.81 12.54 -16.78
CA HIS A 126 -24.23 11.79 -17.98
C HIS A 126 -23.13 11.01 -18.72
N SER A 127 -21.87 11.12 -18.31
CA SER A 127 -20.78 10.35 -18.91
C SER A 127 -20.64 8.95 -18.29
N LEU A 128 -20.03 8.05 -19.06
CA LEU A 128 -19.62 6.72 -18.62
C LEU A 128 -18.12 6.70 -18.37
N SER A 129 -17.69 5.86 -17.44
CA SER A 129 -16.28 5.58 -17.20
C SER A 129 -16.06 4.08 -17.07
N TYR A 130 -14.94 3.62 -17.61
CA TYR A 130 -14.46 2.25 -17.48
C TYR A 130 -13.29 2.27 -16.49
N LEU A 131 -13.51 1.70 -15.31
CA LEU A 131 -12.44 1.47 -14.35
C LEU A 131 -11.88 0.07 -14.62
N SER A 132 -10.56 -0.05 -14.70
CA SER A 132 -9.89 -1.32 -14.92
C SER A 132 -8.53 -1.38 -14.28
N CYS A 133 -8.09 -2.61 -14.01
CA CYS A 133 -6.78 -2.97 -13.52
C CYS A 133 -6.12 -4.00 -14.46
N ASP A 134 -4.82 -4.21 -14.30
CA ASP A 134 -4.08 -5.18 -15.10
C ASP A 134 -4.48 -6.62 -14.75
N GLN A 135 -4.05 -7.58 -15.57
CA GLN A 135 -4.40 -8.99 -15.39
C GLN A 135 -4.03 -9.49 -13.98
N GLY A 136 -4.98 -10.17 -13.32
CA GLY A 136 -4.81 -10.69 -11.96
C GLY A 136 -5.01 -9.67 -10.84
N GLN A 137 -5.23 -8.39 -11.18
CA GLN A 137 -5.55 -7.34 -10.22
C GLN A 137 -7.06 -7.10 -10.12
N VAL A 138 -7.46 -6.56 -8.97
CA VAL A 138 -8.80 -6.14 -8.64
C VAL A 138 -8.82 -4.70 -8.17
N ILE A 139 -9.93 -4.04 -8.43
CA ILE A 139 -10.19 -2.65 -8.03
C ILE A 139 -10.47 -2.60 -6.54
N VAL A 140 -9.74 -1.74 -5.84
CA VAL A 140 -10.02 -1.34 -4.45
C VAL A 140 -10.38 0.13 -4.42
N VAL A 141 -11.63 0.42 -4.09
CA VAL A 141 -12.16 1.78 -4.06
C VAL A 141 -11.87 2.40 -2.69
N HIS A 142 -11.21 3.57 -2.68
CA HIS A 142 -10.95 4.34 -1.47
C HIS A 142 -12.03 5.35 -1.16
N GLY A 143 -12.69 5.86 -2.20
CA GLY A 143 -13.80 6.79 -2.05
C GLY A 143 -14.38 7.21 -3.38
N ALA A 144 -15.63 7.66 -3.32
CA ALA A 144 -16.31 8.28 -4.44
C ALA A 144 -17.25 9.39 -3.95
N ASP A 145 -17.38 10.46 -4.72
CA ASP A 145 -18.23 11.61 -4.41
C ASP A 145 -18.87 12.12 -5.71
N TYR A 146 -20.20 12.22 -5.71
CA TYR A 146 -20.98 12.75 -6.83
C TYR A 146 -21.52 14.13 -6.47
N GLY A 147 -21.07 15.17 -7.18
CA GLY A 147 -21.39 16.55 -6.83
C GLY A 147 -20.61 17.55 -7.67
N ARG A 148 -20.33 18.73 -7.11
CA ARG A 148 -19.46 19.75 -7.68
C ARG A 148 -18.73 20.46 -6.55
N ARG A 149 -17.41 20.53 -6.66
CA ARG A 149 -16.48 21.14 -5.69
C ARG A 149 -15.69 22.32 -6.23
N ASP A 150 -15.70 22.53 -7.54
CA ASP A 150 -15.04 23.64 -8.19
C ASP A 150 -15.81 24.08 -9.45
N GLN A 151 -15.47 25.26 -9.95
CA GLN A 151 -16.15 25.87 -11.10
C GLN A 151 -15.59 25.41 -12.46
N THR A 152 -14.41 24.78 -12.48
CA THR A 152 -13.63 24.57 -13.71
C THR A 152 -13.74 23.14 -14.25
N THR A 153 -13.89 22.17 -13.36
CA THR A 153 -14.12 20.76 -13.67
C THR A 153 -15.44 20.59 -14.38
N CYS A 154 -15.42 19.88 -15.51
CA CYS A 154 -16.61 19.59 -16.31
C CYS A 154 -17.42 20.85 -16.66
N GLN A 155 -16.75 21.97 -16.93
CA GLN A 155 -17.41 23.26 -17.22
C GLN A 155 -17.81 23.45 -18.68
N TYR A 156 -17.22 22.68 -19.61
CA TYR A 156 -17.44 22.88 -21.03
C TYR A 156 -18.91 22.64 -21.41
N GLY A 157 -19.56 23.63 -22.02
CA GLY A 157 -20.96 23.57 -22.40
C GLY A 157 -21.96 23.81 -21.26
N CYS A 158 -21.51 24.18 -20.05
CA CYS A 158 -22.37 24.53 -18.92
C CYS A 158 -22.62 26.04 -18.85
N SER A 159 -23.78 26.45 -18.32
CA SER A 159 -24.01 27.85 -17.93
C SER A 159 -23.31 28.18 -16.60
N ALA A 160 -23.12 29.47 -16.31
CA ALA A 160 -22.51 29.91 -15.05
C ALA A 160 -23.30 29.45 -13.82
N ASP A 161 -24.64 29.48 -13.89
CA ASP A 161 -25.51 29.04 -12.80
C ASP A 161 -25.31 27.55 -12.46
N GLN A 162 -25.00 26.72 -13.46
CA GLN A 162 -24.78 25.28 -13.29
C GLN A 162 -23.45 24.94 -12.63
N THR A 163 -22.46 25.85 -12.66
CA THR A 163 -21.12 25.62 -12.09
C THR A 163 -20.87 26.39 -10.79
N GLN A 164 -21.76 27.30 -10.39
CA GLN A 164 -21.55 28.19 -9.25
C GLN A 164 -21.59 27.46 -7.89
N ASN A 165 -22.44 26.45 -7.75
CA ASN A 165 -22.57 25.71 -6.49
C ASN A 165 -21.45 24.67 -6.32
N THR A 166 -20.36 25.10 -5.69
CA THR A 166 -19.19 24.27 -5.36
C THR A 166 -19.26 23.61 -3.98
N ALA A 167 -20.33 23.85 -3.23
CA ALA A 167 -20.58 23.18 -1.95
C ALA A 167 -21.44 21.91 -2.11
N CYS A 168 -21.54 21.39 -3.34
CA CYS A 168 -22.34 20.21 -3.64
C CYS A 168 -21.50 18.94 -3.52
N SER A 169 -21.77 18.12 -2.51
CA SER A 169 -21.03 16.88 -2.27
C SER A 169 -21.98 15.79 -1.81
N SER A 170 -21.81 14.59 -2.38
CA SER A 170 -22.56 13.40 -2.01
C SER A 170 -21.61 12.19 -2.02
N PRO A 171 -20.87 11.96 -0.92
CA PRO A 171 -20.05 10.76 -0.77
C PRO A 171 -20.92 9.50 -0.92
N THR A 172 -20.44 8.53 -1.69
CA THR A 172 -21.24 7.37 -2.09
C THR A 172 -20.47 6.06 -2.06
N SER A 173 -21.12 4.99 -1.58
CA SER A 173 -20.61 3.61 -1.63
C SER A 173 -20.93 2.89 -2.94
N LYS A 174 -21.81 3.44 -3.79
CA LYS A 174 -22.34 2.75 -4.98
C LYS A 174 -21.27 2.36 -6.00
N VAL A 175 -20.17 3.13 -6.06
CA VAL A 175 -19.00 2.77 -6.88
C VAL A 175 -18.32 1.53 -6.33
N ALA A 176 -18.06 1.48 -5.01
CA ALA A 176 -17.49 0.30 -4.36
C ALA A 176 -18.42 -0.92 -4.51
N GLU A 177 -19.73 -0.76 -4.27
CA GLU A 177 -20.72 -1.83 -4.48
C GLU A 177 -20.69 -2.40 -5.92
N SER A 178 -20.38 -1.55 -6.90
CA SER A 178 -20.35 -1.96 -8.31
C SER A 178 -19.00 -2.48 -8.78
N CYS A 179 -17.88 -2.03 -8.19
CA CYS A 179 -16.53 -2.21 -8.72
C CYS A 179 -15.56 -2.96 -7.81
N GLN A 180 -15.78 -2.93 -6.49
CA GLN A 180 -14.85 -3.52 -5.52
C GLN A 180 -14.60 -4.99 -5.83
N GLY A 181 -13.32 -5.40 -5.84
CA GLY A 181 -12.93 -6.78 -6.07
C GLY A 181 -13.08 -7.26 -7.52
N LYS A 182 -13.48 -6.40 -8.46
CA LYS A 182 -13.55 -6.73 -9.89
C LYS A 182 -12.28 -6.24 -10.60
N ASN A 183 -11.84 -6.95 -11.63
CA ASN A 183 -10.76 -6.48 -12.50
C ASN A 183 -11.18 -5.22 -13.30
N SER A 184 -12.47 -5.13 -13.66
CA SER A 184 -13.03 -3.99 -14.37
C SER A 184 -14.49 -3.75 -14.05
N CYS A 185 -14.95 -2.51 -14.17
CA CYS A 185 -16.36 -2.14 -14.06
C CYS A 185 -16.68 -0.90 -14.92
N VAL A 186 -17.97 -0.70 -15.21
CA VAL A 186 -18.49 0.50 -15.86
C VAL A 186 -19.35 1.27 -14.86
N ILE A 187 -19.10 2.59 -14.74
CA ILE A 187 -19.89 3.50 -13.92
C ILE A 187 -20.47 4.62 -14.77
N LYS A 188 -21.77 4.92 -14.58
CA LYS A 188 -22.43 6.08 -15.16
C LYS A 188 -22.60 7.18 -14.11
N ALA A 189 -21.97 8.32 -14.31
CA ALA A 189 -22.18 9.50 -13.47
C ALA A 189 -23.58 10.07 -13.75
N SER A 190 -24.59 9.74 -12.94
CA SER A 190 -25.96 10.21 -13.18
C SER A 190 -26.84 10.17 -11.94
N ASN A 191 -27.88 11.01 -11.93
CA ASN A 191 -28.82 11.13 -10.80
C ASN A 191 -29.64 9.86 -10.59
N SER A 192 -29.84 9.05 -11.63
CA SER A 192 -30.51 7.73 -11.48
C SER A 192 -29.65 6.73 -10.70
N VAL A 193 -28.32 6.88 -10.73
CA VAL A 193 -27.40 6.05 -9.96
C VAL A 193 -27.18 6.63 -8.58
N PHE A 194 -26.85 7.92 -8.46
CA PHE A 194 -26.37 8.50 -7.20
C PHE A 194 -27.40 9.37 -6.46
N GLY A 195 -28.57 9.61 -7.04
CA GLY A 195 -29.47 10.69 -6.61
C GLY A 195 -29.00 12.06 -7.08
N ASP A 196 -29.81 13.09 -6.86
CA ASP A 196 -29.42 14.48 -7.16
C ASP A 196 -29.19 15.27 -5.86
N PRO A 197 -27.92 15.49 -5.46
CA PRO A 197 -27.60 16.23 -4.24
C PRO A 197 -27.80 17.75 -4.36
N CYS A 198 -27.89 18.30 -5.57
CA CYS A 198 -27.98 19.73 -5.79
C CYS A 198 -28.65 20.04 -7.15
N LEU A 199 -29.99 20.15 -7.12
CA LEU A 199 -30.79 20.46 -8.30
C LEU A 199 -30.29 21.72 -9.01
N GLY A 200 -30.23 21.66 -10.34
CA GLY A 200 -29.76 22.77 -11.19
C GLY A 200 -28.24 22.93 -11.27
N THR A 201 -27.47 22.21 -10.46
CA THR A 201 -26.00 22.17 -10.55
C THR A 201 -25.58 20.98 -11.41
N TYR A 202 -24.73 21.23 -12.41
CA TYR A 202 -24.16 20.17 -13.24
C TYR A 202 -23.04 19.49 -12.47
N LYS A 203 -23.12 18.18 -12.25
CA LYS A 203 -22.24 17.45 -11.33
C LYS A 203 -21.14 16.69 -12.07
N TYR A 204 -20.24 16.09 -11.31
CA TYR A 204 -19.29 15.10 -11.73
C TYR A 204 -19.06 14.10 -10.61
N LEU A 205 -18.68 12.88 -11.00
CA LEU A 205 -18.25 11.83 -10.09
C LEU A 205 -16.73 11.84 -10.02
N GLU A 206 -16.20 11.97 -8.80
CA GLU A 206 -14.79 11.73 -8.50
C GLU A 206 -14.67 10.35 -7.87
N VAL A 207 -13.75 9.53 -8.36
CA VAL A 207 -13.45 8.20 -7.83
C VAL A 207 -11.96 8.09 -7.59
N ALA A 208 -11.57 7.66 -6.39
CA ALA A 208 -10.22 7.22 -6.12
C ALA A 208 -10.21 5.71 -5.87
N TYR A 209 -9.41 4.99 -6.63
CA TYR A 209 -9.21 3.56 -6.48
C TYR A 209 -7.76 3.19 -6.78
N HIS A 210 -7.30 2.06 -6.27
CA HIS A 210 -6.07 1.45 -6.75
C HIS A 210 -6.34 0.04 -7.22
N CYS A 211 -5.32 -0.56 -7.83
CA CYS A 211 -5.34 -1.93 -8.26
C CYS A 211 -4.44 -2.74 -7.32
N GLU A 212 -4.99 -3.78 -6.72
CA GLU A 212 -4.21 -4.74 -5.95
C GLU A 212 -4.34 -6.11 -6.59
N PHE A 213 -3.31 -6.96 -6.49
CA PHE A 213 -3.46 -8.34 -6.94
C PHE A 213 -4.48 -9.04 -6.06
N ALA A 214 -5.51 -9.64 -6.66
CA ALA A 214 -6.38 -10.52 -5.91
C ALA A 214 -5.51 -11.59 -5.25
N VAL A 215 -5.65 -11.78 -3.93
CA VAL A 215 -5.08 -12.94 -3.26
C VAL A 215 -5.65 -14.16 -3.95
N THR A 216 -4.81 -14.76 -4.78
CA THR A 216 -5.22 -15.72 -5.80
C THR A 216 -4.91 -17.12 -5.34
N GLU A 217 -3.83 -17.29 -4.58
CA GLU A 217 -3.31 -18.60 -4.23
C GLU A 217 -3.05 -18.73 -2.73
N LYS A 218 -3.42 -19.89 -2.22
CA LYS A 218 -3.23 -20.31 -0.84
C LYS A 218 -2.61 -21.70 -0.82
N ALA A 219 -1.49 -21.84 -0.13
CA ALA A 219 -0.87 -23.13 0.10
C ALA A 219 -0.88 -23.44 1.60
N THR A 220 -1.29 -24.65 1.96
CA THR A 220 -1.31 -25.12 3.35
C THR A 220 -0.52 -26.41 3.46
N THR A 221 0.40 -26.49 4.42
CA THR A 221 1.24 -27.66 4.66
C THR A 221 1.23 -28.00 6.14
N CYS A 222 0.90 -29.25 6.48
CA CYS A 222 0.89 -29.69 7.88
C CYS A 222 2.31 -29.76 8.45
N ASP A 223 2.47 -29.42 9.73
CA ASP A 223 3.78 -29.41 10.40
C ASP A 223 4.34 -30.82 10.54
N ASP A 224 5.24 -31.14 9.62
CA ASP A 224 6.05 -32.35 9.53
C ASP A 224 7.34 -31.96 8.80
N SER A 225 8.49 -32.43 9.27
CA SER A 225 9.80 -32.09 8.70
C SER A 225 9.97 -32.57 7.24
N ASP A 226 9.24 -33.61 6.86
CA ASP A 226 9.29 -34.19 5.51
C ASP A 226 8.32 -33.50 4.53
N ASN A 227 7.39 -32.69 5.04
CA ASN A 227 6.42 -31.99 4.20
C ASN A 227 7.04 -30.75 3.54
N ILE A 228 6.95 -30.68 2.22
CA ILE A 228 7.40 -29.54 1.43
C ILE A 228 6.18 -28.67 1.07
N GLN A 229 6.28 -27.38 1.37
CA GLN A 229 5.37 -26.38 0.83
C GLN A 229 5.90 -25.91 -0.52
N HIS A 230 5.07 -26.05 -1.55
CA HIS A 230 5.37 -25.63 -2.92
C HIS A 230 4.49 -24.44 -3.31
N LEU A 231 5.11 -23.28 -3.52
CA LEU A 231 4.45 -22.09 -4.08
C LEU A 231 4.85 -21.95 -5.55
N SER A 232 3.89 -21.68 -6.44
CA SER A 232 4.20 -21.52 -7.85
C SER A 232 3.29 -20.52 -8.55
N CYS A 233 3.86 -19.81 -9.52
CA CYS A 233 3.12 -18.93 -10.42
C CYS A 233 3.30 -19.40 -11.86
N GLU A 234 2.18 -19.69 -12.54
CA GLU A 234 2.18 -19.98 -13.97
C GLU A 234 2.64 -18.76 -14.77
N ASN A 235 2.08 -17.60 -14.42
CA ASN A 235 2.41 -16.28 -14.96
C ASN A 235 2.80 -15.35 -13.83
N GLY A 236 3.84 -14.54 -14.04
CA GLY A 236 4.33 -13.63 -13.00
C GLY A 236 5.31 -14.27 -12.02
N VAL A 237 5.39 -13.69 -10.83
CA VAL A 237 6.27 -14.12 -9.74
C VAL A 237 5.54 -14.09 -8.42
N ILE A 238 5.96 -14.93 -7.48
CA ILE A 238 5.41 -15.00 -6.13
C ILE A 238 5.62 -13.66 -5.43
N SER A 239 4.54 -13.14 -4.86
CA SER A 239 4.56 -12.03 -3.88
C SER A 239 3.73 -12.45 -2.67
N VAL A 240 4.43 -12.77 -1.58
CA VAL A 240 3.81 -13.28 -0.35
C VAL A 240 3.04 -12.16 0.34
N GLN A 241 1.77 -12.39 0.65
CA GLN A 241 0.90 -11.41 1.30
C GLN A 241 0.83 -11.64 2.80
N SER A 242 0.63 -12.89 3.21
CA SER A 242 0.56 -13.28 4.62
C SER A 242 1.03 -14.72 4.79
N ALA A 243 1.60 -15.02 5.95
CA ALA A 243 1.89 -16.39 6.34
C ALA A 243 1.62 -16.63 7.82
N LEU A 244 1.16 -17.83 8.13
CA LEU A 244 0.93 -18.32 9.49
C LEU A 244 1.67 -19.63 9.66
N TYR A 245 2.57 -19.68 10.64
CA TYR A 245 3.08 -20.93 11.20
C TYR A 245 2.46 -21.11 12.59
N GLY A 246 1.58 -22.10 12.75
CA GLY A 246 0.80 -22.25 13.97
C GLY A 246 -0.52 -23.00 13.73
N ARG A 247 -1.61 -22.54 14.34
CA ARG A 247 -2.97 -23.04 14.10
C ARG A 247 -3.99 -21.93 14.29
N ALA A 248 -4.78 -21.69 13.24
CA ALA A 248 -5.93 -20.78 13.24
C ALA A 248 -7.29 -21.48 13.07
N ASP A 249 -7.28 -22.78 12.76
CA ASP A 249 -8.45 -23.55 12.38
C ASP A 249 -8.36 -24.97 12.94
N ARG A 250 -9.49 -25.54 13.37
CA ARG A 250 -9.56 -26.89 13.99
C ARG A 250 -9.59 -28.03 12.97
N GLN A 251 -10.03 -27.78 11.75
CA GLN A 251 -10.21 -28.79 10.70
C GLN A 251 -8.95 -28.99 9.88
N ILE A 252 -8.20 -27.92 9.58
CA ILE A 252 -6.95 -28.00 8.83
C ILE A 252 -5.94 -28.86 9.57
N CYS A 253 -5.34 -29.85 8.87
CA CYS A 253 -4.32 -30.73 9.44
C CYS A 253 -4.77 -31.38 10.76
N SER A 254 -5.99 -31.94 10.76
CA SER A 254 -6.62 -32.58 11.92
C SER A 254 -6.52 -34.10 11.92
N GLU A 255 -6.07 -34.69 10.81
CA GLU A 255 -5.89 -36.13 10.66
C GLU A 255 -4.98 -36.69 11.77
N ASP A 256 -5.47 -37.74 12.44
CA ASP A 256 -4.81 -38.43 13.55
C ASP A 256 -4.43 -37.55 14.75
N LYS A 257 -5.09 -36.38 14.92
CA LYS A 257 -4.87 -35.48 16.07
C LYS A 257 -5.99 -35.59 17.10
N SER A 258 -5.61 -35.55 18.37
CA SER A 258 -6.57 -35.52 19.47
C SER A 258 -7.26 -34.14 19.58
N PRO A 259 -8.46 -34.06 20.18
CA PRO A 259 -9.14 -32.79 20.42
C PRO A 259 -8.29 -31.78 21.19
N GLN A 260 -7.41 -32.24 22.10
CA GLN A 260 -6.49 -31.40 22.85
C GLN A 260 -5.43 -30.76 21.93
N GLN A 261 -4.90 -31.52 20.96
CA GLN A 261 -3.93 -31.02 19.98
C GLN A 261 -4.54 -30.01 18.99
N LEU A 262 -5.87 -29.94 18.89
CA LEU A 262 -6.61 -29.03 18.01
C LEU A 262 -7.27 -27.86 18.76
N ALA A 263 -7.14 -27.80 20.09
CA ALA A 263 -7.94 -26.90 20.92
C ALA A 263 -7.62 -25.41 20.71
N ASN A 264 -6.34 -25.06 20.58
CA ASN A 264 -5.86 -23.68 20.46
C ASN A 264 -5.78 -23.24 18.98
N THR A 265 -6.69 -22.35 18.59
CA THR A 265 -6.71 -21.71 17.26
C THR A 265 -6.20 -20.26 17.29
N GLN A 266 -5.60 -19.82 18.39
CA GLN A 266 -4.93 -18.53 18.51
C GLN A 266 -3.42 -18.76 18.63
N CYS A 267 -2.91 -19.73 17.87
CA CYS A 267 -1.50 -20.08 17.84
C CYS A 267 -0.87 -19.56 16.55
N SER A 268 0.11 -18.65 16.68
CA SER A 268 0.88 -18.18 15.53
C SER A 268 2.27 -17.73 15.97
N GLN A 269 3.27 -18.03 15.15
CA GLN A 269 4.61 -17.48 15.29
C GLN A 269 4.69 -16.10 14.61
N GLU A 270 5.24 -15.12 15.32
CA GLU A 270 5.52 -13.79 14.76
C GLU A 270 6.66 -13.83 13.72
N GLY A 271 6.52 -13.04 12.65
CA GLY A 271 7.55 -12.89 11.62
C GLY A 271 7.66 -14.05 10.62
N ALA A 272 6.72 -15.01 10.62
CA ALA A 272 6.68 -16.08 9.61
C ALA A 272 6.61 -15.50 8.18
N VAL A 273 5.80 -14.47 7.97
CA VAL A 273 5.65 -13.79 6.66
C VAL A 273 6.98 -13.24 6.13
N ASP A 274 7.81 -12.64 6.98
CA ASP A 274 9.07 -12.02 6.55
C ASP A 274 10.10 -13.06 6.10
N ILE A 275 10.09 -14.24 6.75
CA ILE A 275 10.95 -15.36 6.38
C ILE A 275 10.58 -15.86 4.98
N ILE A 276 9.29 -16.05 4.73
CA ILE A 276 8.80 -16.56 3.44
C ILE A 276 8.95 -15.49 2.35
N LYS A 277 8.67 -14.21 2.62
CA LYS A 277 8.94 -13.09 1.70
C LYS A 277 10.39 -13.08 1.24
N LYS A 278 11.33 -13.10 2.20
CA LYS A 278 12.77 -13.12 1.89
C LYS A 278 13.17 -14.32 1.05
N ARG A 279 12.52 -15.48 1.25
CA ARG A 279 12.84 -16.71 0.53
C ARG A 279 12.18 -16.79 -0.84
N CYS A 280 10.96 -16.30 -1.00
CA CYS A 280 10.10 -16.62 -2.14
C CYS A 280 9.75 -15.43 -3.04
N ASP A 281 9.79 -14.18 -2.55
CA ASP A 281 9.39 -13.03 -3.35
C ASP A 281 10.26 -12.89 -4.61
N GLY A 282 9.60 -12.65 -5.75
CA GLY A 282 10.24 -12.53 -7.05
C GLY A 282 10.62 -13.87 -7.71
N LYS A 283 10.34 -15.02 -7.08
CA LYS A 283 10.56 -16.35 -7.69
C LYS A 283 9.31 -16.82 -8.42
N ARG A 284 9.47 -17.68 -9.43
CA ARG A 284 8.35 -18.38 -10.07
C ARG A 284 7.89 -19.60 -9.29
N VAL A 285 8.85 -20.29 -8.66
CA VAL A 285 8.65 -21.47 -7.85
C VAL A 285 9.46 -21.30 -6.58
N CYS A 286 8.85 -21.62 -5.43
CA CYS A 286 9.51 -21.60 -4.14
C CYS A 286 9.13 -22.85 -3.36
N GLU A 287 10.13 -23.63 -2.96
CA GLU A 287 9.97 -24.84 -2.15
C GLU A 287 10.73 -24.67 -0.84
N PHE A 288 10.08 -25.04 0.25
CA PHE A 288 10.61 -24.98 1.61
C PHE A 288 9.75 -25.86 2.53
N ASN A 289 10.26 -26.22 3.69
CA ASN A 289 9.50 -26.97 4.70
C ASN A 289 9.23 -26.12 5.95
N THR A 290 8.61 -26.70 6.97
CA THR A 290 8.30 -25.96 8.20
C THR A 290 9.57 -25.58 8.99
N ASP A 291 10.64 -26.36 8.90
CA ASP A 291 11.92 -26.06 9.57
C ASP A 291 12.61 -24.81 9.02
N ASP A 292 12.41 -24.49 7.73
CA ASP A 292 12.89 -23.25 7.11
C ASP A 292 12.21 -21.97 7.66
N VAL A 293 11.06 -22.11 8.33
CA VAL A 293 10.23 -21.00 8.84
C VAL A 293 10.17 -20.97 10.37
N ARG A 294 10.20 -22.13 11.01
CA ARG A 294 10.09 -22.31 12.45
C ARG A 294 11.31 -21.75 13.17
N ARG A 295 11.11 -20.72 13.99
CA ARG A 295 12.13 -20.20 14.93
C ARG A 295 12.02 -20.85 16.30
N SER A 296 10.79 -21.04 16.76
CA SER A 296 10.45 -21.69 18.02
C SER A 296 9.08 -22.37 17.90
N ASP A 297 8.71 -23.22 18.86
CA ASP A 297 7.34 -23.74 18.91
C ASP A 297 6.40 -22.66 19.51
N PRO A 298 5.48 -22.07 18.74
CA PRO A 298 4.57 -21.05 19.25
C PRO A 298 3.50 -21.60 20.21
N CYS A 299 3.24 -22.90 20.19
CA CYS A 299 2.23 -23.54 21.02
C CYS A 299 2.53 -25.03 21.21
N VAL A 300 3.33 -25.34 22.24
CA VAL A 300 3.74 -26.71 22.56
C VAL A 300 2.52 -27.61 22.78
N GLY A 301 2.53 -28.80 22.17
CA GLY A 301 1.45 -29.79 22.29
C GLY A 301 0.27 -29.54 21.34
N ILE A 302 0.24 -28.42 20.61
CA ILE A 302 -0.75 -28.14 19.58
C ILE A 302 -0.15 -28.53 18.22
N ALA A 303 -0.94 -29.26 17.42
CA ALA A 303 -0.55 -29.61 16.07
C ALA A 303 -0.55 -28.34 15.21
N LYS A 304 0.51 -28.08 14.45
CA LYS A 304 0.65 -26.86 13.67
C LYS A 304 0.53 -27.13 12.17
N TYR A 305 0.40 -26.07 11.41
CA TYR A 305 0.51 -26.05 9.97
C TYR A 305 1.07 -24.71 9.52
N LEU A 306 1.60 -24.70 8.31
CA LEU A 306 2.10 -23.55 7.62
C LEU A 306 1.11 -23.16 6.53
N ASP A 307 0.52 -21.99 6.67
CA ASP A 307 -0.48 -21.46 5.77
C ASP A 307 0.06 -20.18 5.14
N THR A 308 0.18 -20.16 3.81
CA THR A 308 0.77 -19.04 3.06
C THR A 308 -0.19 -18.56 1.98
N ASN A 309 -0.57 -17.29 2.05
CA ASN A 309 -1.31 -16.61 1.00
C ASN A 309 -0.35 -15.75 0.18
N TYR A 310 -0.42 -15.89 -1.14
CA TYR A 310 0.43 -15.16 -2.07
C TYR A 310 -0.34 -14.75 -3.32
N THR A 311 0.26 -13.82 -4.04
CA THR A 311 -0.21 -13.37 -5.36
C THR A 311 0.85 -13.68 -6.40
N CYS A 312 0.43 -13.66 -7.66
CA CYS A 312 1.29 -13.86 -8.82
C CYS A 312 1.31 -12.62 -9.73
N PRO A 313 1.86 -11.48 -9.26
CA PRO A 313 2.01 -10.30 -10.11
C PRO A 313 2.84 -10.58 -11.37
N PRO A 314 2.43 -10.06 -12.55
CA PRO A 314 3.27 -10.05 -13.73
C PRO A 314 4.56 -9.27 -13.44
N ALA A 315 5.68 -9.81 -13.93
CA ALA A 315 6.99 -9.20 -13.72
C ALA A 315 7.90 -9.48 -14.91
N HIS A 316 8.76 -8.51 -15.21
CA HIS A 316 9.93 -8.71 -16.04
C HIS A 316 10.96 -9.54 -15.29
N ARG A 317 11.33 -10.70 -15.84
CA ARG A 317 12.41 -11.53 -15.32
C ARG A 317 13.69 -11.28 -16.10
N ARG A 318 14.77 -10.94 -15.40
CA ARG A 318 16.11 -10.78 -15.98
C ARG A 318 17.08 -11.73 -15.31
N VAL A 319 17.80 -12.50 -16.12
CA VAL A 319 18.88 -13.37 -15.69
C VAL A 319 20.19 -12.83 -16.25
N THR A 320 21.18 -12.62 -15.39
CA THR A 320 22.49 -12.06 -15.76
C THR A 320 23.60 -12.91 -15.16
N CYS A 321 24.44 -13.50 -16.01
CA CYS A 321 25.54 -14.36 -15.53
C CYS A 321 26.59 -13.57 -14.73
N GLU A 322 27.26 -14.24 -13.80
CA GLU A 322 28.37 -13.66 -13.04
C GLU A 322 29.43 -13.03 -13.99
N HIS A 323 29.94 -11.87 -13.57
CA HIS A 323 30.78 -10.93 -14.32
C HIS A 323 30.09 -10.13 -15.45
N SER A 324 28.79 -10.29 -15.66
CA SER A 324 28.02 -9.49 -16.64
C SER A 324 27.23 -8.34 -15.98
N TYR A 325 26.54 -7.53 -16.78
CA TYR A 325 25.73 -6.40 -16.32
C TYR A 325 24.24 -6.63 -16.61
N ALA A 326 23.41 -6.46 -15.59
CA ALA A 326 21.97 -6.45 -15.68
C ALA A 326 21.51 -5.03 -16.01
N HIS A 327 20.81 -4.86 -17.13
CA HIS A 327 20.19 -3.60 -17.52
C HIS A 327 18.68 -3.71 -17.32
N LEU A 328 18.15 -2.91 -16.40
CA LEU A 328 16.72 -2.77 -16.14
C LEU A 328 16.27 -1.45 -16.76
N TYR A 329 15.11 -1.47 -17.41
CA TYR A 329 14.53 -0.32 -18.09
C TYR A 329 13.01 -0.41 -18.04
N CYS A 330 12.38 0.76 -17.95
CA CYS A 330 10.94 0.98 -18.05
C CYS A 330 10.64 2.05 -19.10
N ASP A 331 9.43 2.01 -19.66
CA ASP A 331 9.01 2.96 -20.69
C ASP A 331 8.85 4.38 -20.11
N TYR A 332 8.61 5.36 -21.00
CA TYR A 332 8.55 6.77 -20.61
C TYR A 332 7.46 7.01 -19.55
N GLY A 333 7.85 7.67 -18.46
CA GLY A 333 6.95 8.02 -17.35
C GLY A 333 6.79 6.92 -16.30
N GLN A 334 7.36 5.73 -16.50
CA GLN A 334 7.34 4.64 -15.53
C GLN A 334 8.64 4.53 -14.74
N VAL A 335 8.56 3.92 -13.56
CA VAL A 335 9.71 3.64 -12.70
C VAL A 335 9.82 2.16 -12.34
N ILE A 336 11.05 1.70 -12.13
CA ILE A 336 11.35 0.33 -11.72
C ILE A 336 10.86 0.11 -10.29
N PHE A 337 10.17 -1.01 -10.08
CA PHE A 337 9.89 -1.60 -8.77
C PHE A 337 10.34 -3.07 -8.76
N VAL A 338 11.31 -3.40 -7.91
CA VAL A 338 11.88 -4.74 -7.81
C VAL A 338 11.07 -5.58 -6.81
N TYR A 339 10.51 -6.71 -7.26
CA TYR A 339 9.85 -7.68 -6.39
C TYR A 339 10.85 -8.51 -5.58
N GLY A 340 11.95 -8.91 -6.22
CA GLY A 340 12.97 -9.72 -5.57
C GLY A 340 14.17 -9.95 -6.47
N ALA A 341 15.31 -10.25 -5.84
CA ALA A 341 16.52 -10.63 -6.54
C ALA A 341 17.29 -11.70 -5.77
N ASP A 342 17.99 -12.55 -6.50
CA ASP A 342 18.78 -13.65 -5.96
C ASP A 342 20.09 -13.78 -6.76
N TYR A 343 21.22 -13.76 -6.07
CA TYR A 343 22.53 -13.94 -6.68
C TYR A 343 23.12 -15.29 -6.28
N GLY A 344 23.07 -16.26 -7.18
CA GLY A 344 23.41 -17.64 -6.84
C GLY A 344 23.33 -18.58 -8.03
N ARG A 345 22.93 -19.82 -7.81
CA ARG A 345 22.62 -20.83 -8.82
C ARG A 345 21.53 -21.74 -8.29
N ARG A 346 20.45 -21.87 -9.06
CA ARG A 346 19.26 -22.69 -8.76
C ARG A 346 19.01 -23.82 -9.74
N ASP A 347 19.78 -23.87 -10.82
CA ASP A 347 19.67 -24.92 -11.82
C ASP A 347 21.02 -25.14 -12.56
N HIS A 348 21.14 -26.30 -13.20
CA HIS A 348 22.35 -26.70 -13.92
C HIS A 348 22.49 -26.06 -15.31
N THR A 349 21.42 -25.46 -15.84
CA THR A 349 21.29 -25.07 -17.25
C THR A 349 21.55 -23.59 -17.48
N THR A 350 21.19 -22.73 -16.53
CA THR A 350 21.31 -21.29 -16.59
C THR A 350 22.79 -20.90 -16.48
N CYS A 351 23.23 -20.04 -17.41
CA CYS A 351 24.62 -19.54 -17.46
C CYS A 351 25.68 -20.67 -17.46
N SER A 352 25.40 -21.79 -18.13
CA SER A 352 26.21 -23.02 -18.10
C SER A 352 27.16 -23.20 -19.30
N TYR A 353 27.05 -22.37 -20.34
CA TYR A 353 27.79 -22.57 -21.59
C TYR A 353 29.31 -22.65 -21.37
N ARG A 354 29.90 -23.78 -21.77
CA ARG A 354 31.34 -24.10 -21.61
C ARG A 354 31.86 -23.99 -20.18
N ARG A 355 30.99 -24.16 -19.18
CA ARG A 355 31.40 -24.22 -17.77
C ARG A 355 31.73 -25.67 -17.39
N PRO A 356 32.77 -25.90 -16.57
CA PRO A 356 33.00 -27.21 -15.97
C PRO A 356 31.81 -27.62 -15.10
N ALA A 357 31.51 -28.93 -15.06
CA ALA A 357 30.40 -29.47 -14.25
C ALA A 357 30.50 -29.06 -12.78
N SER A 358 31.73 -29.03 -12.23
CA SER A 358 31.98 -28.61 -10.84
C SER A 358 31.52 -27.18 -10.52
N GLN A 359 31.42 -26.29 -11.52
CA GLN A 359 30.93 -24.92 -11.33
C GLN A 359 29.40 -24.81 -11.45
N THR A 360 28.72 -25.85 -11.94
CA THR A 360 27.27 -25.88 -12.18
C THR A 360 26.52 -26.89 -11.32
N GLU A 361 27.22 -27.71 -10.54
CA GLU A 361 26.65 -28.80 -9.76
C GLU A 361 25.88 -28.32 -8.52
N ASN A 362 26.36 -27.29 -7.83
CA ASN A 362 25.68 -26.74 -6.67
C ASN A 362 24.50 -25.84 -7.08
N VAL A 363 23.29 -26.40 -7.07
CA VAL A 363 22.02 -25.70 -7.35
C VAL A 363 21.29 -25.21 -6.10
N TYR A 364 21.88 -25.41 -4.93
CA TYR A 364 21.36 -24.90 -3.66
C TYR A 364 22.03 -23.58 -3.26
N CYS A 365 22.83 -23.00 -4.16
CA CYS A 365 23.49 -21.73 -3.95
C CYS A 365 22.48 -20.58 -4.10
N SER A 366 22.06 -19.99 -3.00
CA SER A 366 21.02 -18.95 -2.99
C SER A 366 21.47 -17.80 -2.10
N ASN A 367 21.32 -16.57 -2.60
CA ASN A 367 21.56 -15.37 -1.82
C ASN A 367 20.52 -14.31 -2.17
N PRO A 368 19.31 -14.41 -1.58
CA PRO A 368 18.27 -13.40 -1.72
C PRO A 368 18.79 -12.05 -1.24
N THR A 369 18.62 -11.01 -2.07
CA THR A 369 19.24 -9.71 -1.86
C THR A 369 18.28 -8.56 -2.13
N ASN A 370 18.32 -7.54 -1.28
CA ASN A 370 17.60 -6.27 -1.46
C ASN A 370 18.45 -5.19 -2.16
N ILE A 371 19.72 -5.48 -2.47
CA ILE A 371 20.67 -4.51 -3.06
C ILE A 371 20.15 -4.01 -4.42
N VAL A 372 19.56 -4.88 -5.22
CA VAL A 372 18.98 -4.51 -6.52
C VAL A 372 17.85 -3.48 -6.35
N ALA A 373 16.95 -3.71 -5.40
CA ALA A 373 15.88 -2.78 -5.08
C ALA A 373 16.41 -1.43 -4.58
N GLN A 374 17.39 -1.45 -3.66
CA GLN A 374 18.02 -0.23 -3.13
C GLN A 374 18.69 0.62 -4.24
N ILE A 375 19.26 -0.03 -5.26
CA ILE A 375 19.96 0.68 -6.33
C ILE A 375 19.00 1.13 -7.43
N CYS A 376 17.97 0.34 -7.76
CA CYS A 376 17.17 0.53 -8.97
C CYS A 376 15.77 1.07 -8.77
N ASN A 377 15.16 0.89 -7.59
CA ASN A 377 13.79 1.34 -7.39
C ASN A 377 13.67 2.84 -7.65
N ARG A 378 12.52 3.26 -8.19
CA ARG A 378 12.21 4.66 -8.54
C ARG A 378 13.05 5.26 -9.67
N LYS A 379 13.90 4.47 -10.33
CA LYS A 379 14.60 4.89 -11.55
C LYS A 379 13.87 4.39 -12.78
N ASN A 380 13.91 5.16 -13.86
CA ASN A 380 13.46 4.69 -15.19
C ASN A 380 14.39 3.60 -15.75
N SER A 381 15.69 3.70 -15.46
CA SER A 381 16.71 2.76 -15.91
C SER A 381 17.77 2.53 -14.85
N CYS A 382 18.33 1.32 -14.84
CA CYS A 382 19.33 0.91 -13.86
C CYS A 382 20.28 -0.12 -14.45
N THR A 383 21.56 -0.04 -14.08
CA THR A 383 22.58 -1.01 -14.48
C THR A 383 23.30 -1.55 -13.26
N ILE A 384 23.35 -2.87 -13.10
CA ILE A 384 24.00 -3.53 -11.96
C ILE A 384 24.95 -4.62 -12.46
N ARG A 385 26.13 -4.71 -11.84
CA ARG A 385 27.08 -5.80 -12.15
C ARG A 385 26.75 -7.03 -11.32
N ALA A 386 26.54 -8.18 -11.97
CA ALA A 386 26.41 -9.48 -11.29
C ALA A 386 27.79 -9.94 -10.82
N HIS A 387 28.18 -9.59 -9.58
CA HIS A 387 29.54 -9.84 -9.08
C HIS A 387 29.59 -10.00 -7.56
N ASN A 388 30.57 -10.77 -7.08
CA ASN A 388 30.77 -11.04 -5.64
C ASN A 388 31.11 -9.77 -4.85
N SER A 389 31.70 -8.75 -5.48
CA SER A 389 31.95 -7.46 -4.82
C SER A 389 30.68 -6.66 -4.55
N VAL A 390 29.56 -6.99 -5.20
CA VAL A 390 28.26 -6.33 -5.00
C VAL A 390 27.41 -7.14 -4.03
N PHE A 391 27.35 -8.46 -4.21
CA PHE A 391 26.41 -9.33 -3.50
C PHE A 391 27.05 -10.25 -2.46
N GLY A 392 28.37 -10.28 -2.35
CA GLY A 392 29.11 -11.34 -1.65
C GLY A 392 29.20 -12.63 -2.48
N ASP A 393 29.98 -13.60 -1.98
CA ASP A 393 30.07 -14.93 -2.59
C ASP A 393 29.38 -15.97 -1.70
N PRO A 394 28.14 -16.38 -2.03
CA PRO A 394 27.39 -17.36 -1.23
C PRO A 394 27.89 -18.79 -1.39
N CYS A 395 28.68 -19.10 -2.43
CA CYS A 395 29.08 -20.46 -2.76
C CYS A 395 30.38 -20.47 -3.58
N VAL A 396 31.51 -20.41 -2.88
CA VAL A 396 32.84 -20.37 -3.50
C VAL A 396 33.03 -21.56 -4.45
N GLY A 397 33.55 -21.28 -5.65
CA GLY A 397 33.79 -22.29 -6.69
C GLY A 397 32.58 -22.61 -7.58
N THR A 398 31.38 -22.15 -7.21
CA THR A 398 30.18 -22.25 -8.06
C THR A 398 30.03 -20.98 -8.88
N PHE A 399 29.84 -21.13 -10.21
CA PHE A 399 29.59 -20.00 -11.09
C PHE A 399 28.14 -19.54 -10.93
N LYS A 400 27.92 -18.27 -10.60
CA LYS A 400 26.59 -17.76 -10.23
C LYS A 400 25.93 -16.97 -11.36
N TYR A 401 24.70 -16.56 -11.12
CA TYR A 401 23.96 -15.60 -11.91
C TYR A 401 23.00 -14.82 -11.01
N LEU A 402 22.75 -13.57 -11.39
CA LEU A 402 21.76 -12.70 -10.77
C LEU A 402 20.42 -12.92 -11.49
N GLU A 403 19.39 -13.32 -10.74
CA GLU A 403 18.01 -13.28 -11.19
C GLU A 403 17.30 -12.10 -10.53
N VAL A 404 16.64 -11.27 -11.34
CA VAL A 404 15.85 -10.12 -10.89
C VAL A 404 14.44 -10.23 -11.45
N ALA A 405 13.45 -10.07 -10.58
CA ALA A 405 12.07 -9.85 -10.96
C ALA A 405 11.67 -8.41 -10.61
N TYR A 406 11.20 -7.67 -11.61
CA TYR A 406 10.78 -6.28 -11.43
C TYR A 406 9.55 -5.95 -12.29
N THR A 407 8.84 -4.90 -11.93
CA THR A 407 7.77 -4.30 -12.74
C THR A 407 8.08 -2.83 -13.01
N CYS A 408 7.29 -2.23 -13.89
CA CYS A 408 7.32 -0.81 -14.24
C CYS A 408 5.99 -0.20 -13.82
N GLU A 409 6.04 0.74 -12.87
CA GLU A 409 4.86 1.44 -12.30
C GLU A 409 4.71 2.85 -12.83
#